data_AF-A0A2D6ILH0-F1
#
_entry.id   AF-A0A2D6ILH0-F1
#
_cell.length_a   1.000
_cell.length_b   1.000
_cell.length_c   1.000
_cell.angle_alpha   90.00
_cell.angle_beta   90.00
_cell.angle_gamma   90.00
#
_symmetry.space_group_name_H-M   'P 1'
#
loop_
_entity.id
_entity.type
_entity.pdbx_description
1 polymer ?
#
loop_
_entity_poly.entity_id
_entity_poly.type
_entity_poly.pdbx_seq_one_letter_code
_entity_poly.pdbx_strand_id
1 'polypeptide(L)'
;MTITKPKGRKRNTGFFVMLIALIVGGGSLYIFEYNALVSARYEVGETKETIIKEGLAQADIQHVLFQATDLKKLEEVAKEHFLILDERPTYLHIGKKEENSTPALVAN
;
A
#
# COMPACT_ATOMS: atom_id res chain seq x y z
N MET A 1 12.44 51.97 69.49
CA MET A 1 11.37 51.15 68.87
C MET A 1 11.77 50.88 67.43
N THR A 2 12.22 49.66 67.12
CA THR A 2 12.82 49.34 65.82
C THR A 2 11.75 48.71 64.93
N ILE A 3 11.29 49.46 63.92
CA ILE A 3 10.30 48.99 62.95
C ILE A 3 11.02 48.08 61.95
N THR A 4 10.96 46.78 62.18
CA THR A 4 11.37 45.77 61.20
C THR A 4 10.28 45.64 60.13
N LYS A 5 10.52 46.20 58.94
CA LYS A 5 9.64 45.98 57.77
C LYS A 5 9.61 44.47 57.45
N PRO A 6 8.43 43.82 57.37
CA PRO A 6 8.35 42.45 56.90
C PRO A 6 8.70 42.44 55.41
N LYS A 7 9.87 41.87 55.07
CA LYS A 7 10.29 41.66 53.68
C LYS A 7 9.25 40.75 53.03
N GLY A 8 8.40 41.34 52.19
CA GLY A 8 7.26 40.68 51.56
C GLY A 8 7.68 39.35 50.94
N ARG A 9 7.04 38.27 51.41
CA ARG A 9 7.22 36.90 50.97
C ARG A 9 6.76 36.80 49.51
N LYS A 10 7.66 37.04 48.56
CA LYS A 10 7.41 36.85 47.12
C LYS A 10 8.58 36.10 46.52
N ARG A 11 8.27 35.24 45.53
CA ARG A 11 9.17 34.70 44.49
C ARG A 11 9.53 33.21 44.50
N ASN A 12 8.68 32.32 45.05
CA ASN A 12 8.81 30.86 44.75
C ASN A 12 7.62 30.28 43.97
N THR A 13 6.47 30.95 43.91
CA THR A 13 5.28 30.43 43.23
C THR A 13 5.49 30.22 41.73
N GLY A 14 6.22 31.12 41.05
CA GLY A 14 6.52 30.96 39.61
C GLY A 14 7.39 29.75 39.30
N PHE A 15 8.31 29.39 40.20
CA PHE A 15 9.13 28.19 40.06
C PHE A 15 8.28 26.91 40.16
N PHE A 16 7.37 26.85 41.13
CA PHE A 16 6.47 25.71 41.27
C PHE A 16 5.53 25.57 40.07
N VAL A 17 4.98 26.67 39.56
CA VAL A 17 4.13 26.66 38.36
C VAL A 17 4.91 26.17 37.13
N MET A 18 6.15 26.63 36.95
CA MET A 18 7.02 26.16 35.88
C MET A 18 7.34 24.67 36.00
N LEU A 19 7.66 24.20 37.21
CA LEU A 19 7.96 22.79 37.47
C LEU A 19 6.76 21.89 37.15
N ILE A 20 5.56 22.31 37.57
CA ILE A 20 4.32 21.59 37.28
C ILE A 20 4.06 21.57 35.77
N ALA A 21 4.22 22.71 35.08
CA ALA A 21 4.04 22.77 33.64
C ALA A 21 5.03 21.85 32.89
N LEU A 22 6.26 21.72 33.38
CA LEU A 22 7.28 20.86 32.78
C LEU A 22 6.97 19.38 33.00
N ILE A 23 6.51 18.99 34.19
CA ILE A 23 6.10 17.62 34.48
C ILE A 23 4.87 17.24 33.67
N VAL A 24 3.85 18.10 33.64
CA VAL A 24 2.61 17.83 32.90
C VAL A 24 2.86 17.83 31.39
N GLY A 25 3.61 18.82 30.88
CA GLY A 25 3.97 18.91 29.46
C GLY A 25 4.84 17.73 29.01
N GLY A 26 5.91 17.44 29.76
CA GLY A 26 6.80 16.31 29.48
C GLY A 26 6.09 14.97 29.58
N GLY A 27 5.26 14.78 30.62
CA GLY A 27 4.46 13.57 30.78
C GLY A 27 3.44 13.38 29.67
N SER A 28 2.78 14.45 29.23
CA SER A 28 1.82 14.39 28.13
C SER A 28 2.49 14.05 26.80
N LEU A 29 3.65 14.65 26.51
CA LEU A 29 4.44 14.32 25.32
C LEU A 29 4.92 12.86 25.36
N TYR A 30 5.35 12.37 26.51
CA TYR A 30 5.77 10.98 26.67
C TYR A 30 4.64 9.99 26.37
N ILE A 31 3.43 10.26 26.87
CA ILE A 31 2.24 9.43 26.59
C ILE A 31 1.90 9.47 25.08
N PHE A 32 2.00 10.65 24.47
CA PHE A 32 1.72 10.80 23.04
C PHE A 32 2.71 10.00 22.17
N GLU A 33 4.00 10.14 22.43
CA GLU A 33 5.06 9.39 21.75
C GLU A 33 4.91 7.88 21.93
N TYR A 34 4.60 7.44 23.15
CA TYR A 34 4.37 6.03 23.43
C TYR A 34 3.19 5.47 22.60
N ASN A 35 2.06 6.18 22.60
CA ASN A 35 0.87 5.76 21.85
C ASN A 35 1.14 5.77 20.34
N ALA A 36 1.82 6.80 19.82
CA ALA A 36 2.20 6.86 18.41
C ALA A 36 3.08 5.67 18.01
N LEU A 37 4.06 5.32 18.85
CA LEU A 37 4.95 4.19 18.61
C LEU A 37 4.22 2.84 18.67
N VAL A 38 3.30 2.66 19.61
CA VAL A 38 2.48 1.44 19.70
C VAL A 38 1.57 1.30 18.48
N SER A 39 0.87 2.36 18.09
CA SER A 39 0.01 2.36 16.90
C SER A 39 0.81 2.05 15.63
N ALA A 40 1.98 2.67 15.46
CA ALA A 40 2.85 2.40 14.31
C ALA A 40 3.33 0.94 14.27
N ARG A 41 3.66 0.34 15.42
CA ARG A 41 4.02 -1.09 15.49
C ARG A 41 2.86 -1.99 15.11
N TYR A 42 1.65 -1.64 15.54
CA TYR A 42 0.44 -2.40 15.21
C TYR A 42 0.17 -2.34 13.70
N GLU A 43 0.21 -1.15 13.12
CA GLU A 43 0.01 -0.92 11.69
C GLU A 43 1.04 -1.68 10.83
N VAL A 44 2.31 -1.71 11.27
CA VAL A 44 3.35 -2.52 10.61
C VAL A 44 3.04 -4.02 10.69
N GLY A 45 2.51 -4.49 11.83
CA GLY A 45 2.09 -5.88 12.00
C GLY A 45 0.94 -6.24 11.07
N GLU A 46 -0.10 -5.42 11.05
CA GLU A 46 -1.27 -5.59 10.20
C GLU A 46 -0.90 -5.55 8.71
N THR A 47 -0.07 -4.59 8.29
CA THR A 47 0.39 -4.48 6.91
C THR A 47 1.15 -5.74 6.46
N LYS A 48 1.99 -6.30 7.33
CA LYS A 48 2.69 -7.57 7.02
C LYS A 48 1.72 -8.73 6.87
N GLU A 49 0.72 -8.82 7.73
CA GLU A 49 -0.30 -9.87 7.64
C GLU A 49 -1.09 -9.74 6.33
N THR A 50 -1.44 -8.52 5.92
CA THR A 50 -2.10 -8.25 4.65
C THR A 50 -1.24 -8.67 3.45
N ILE A 51 0.05 -8.35 3.44
CA ILE A 51 0.97 -8.78 2.37
C ILE A 51 1.00 -10.31 2.24
N ILE A 52 1.03 -11.03 3.37
CA ILE A 52 1.02 -12.50 3.37
C ILE A 52 -0.30 -13.02 2.80
N LYS A 53 -1.44 -12.46 3.23
CA LYS A 53 -2.77 -12.86 2.73
C LYS A 53 -2.93 -12.59 1.25
N GLU A 54 -2.50 -11.42 0.77
CA GLU A 54 -2.53 -11.08 -0.65
C GLU A 54 -1.61 -11.99 -1.47
N GLY A 55 -0.42 -12.32 -0.95
CA GLY A 55 0.48 -13.28 -1.59
C GLY A 55 -0.12 -14.68 -1.72
N LEU A 56 -0.84 -15.14 -0.70
CA LEU A 56 -1.59 -16.41 -0.75
C LEU A 56 -2.73 -16.35 -1.76
N ALA A 57 -3.52 -15.27 -1.76
CA ALA A 57 -4.59 -15.08 -2.72
C ALA A 57 -4.07 -15.05 -4.17
N GLN A 58 -2.91 -14.41 -4.40
CA GLN A 58 -2.25 -14.41 -5.70
C GLN A 58 -1.81 -15.82 -6.11
N ALA A 59 -1.22 -16.59 -5.20
CA ALA A 59 -0.83 -17.97 -5.46
C ALA A 59 -2.05 -18.84 -5.80
N ASP A 60 -3.15 -18.68 -5.08
CA ASP A 60 -4.40 -19.38 -5.33
C ASP A 60 -5.00 -19.01 -6.71
N ILE A 61 -5.02 -17.72 -7.06
CA ILE A 61 -5.49 -17.27 -8.38
C ILE A 61 -4.62 -17.86 -9.49
N GLN A 62 -3.30 -17.83 -9.33
CA GLN A 62 -2.38 -18.45 -10.30
C GLN A 62 -2.64 -19.93 -10.42
N HIS A 63 -2.83 -20.63 -9.30
CA HIS A 63 -3.12 -22.05 -9.30
C HIS A 63 -4.43 -22.37 -10.03
N VAL A 64 -5.50 -21.63 -9.77
CA VAL A 64 -6.78 -21.76 -10.48
C VAL A 64 -6.62 -21.48 -11.96
N LEU A 65 -5.89 -20.42 -12.33
CA LEU A 65 -5.64 -20.08 -13.73
C LEU A 65 -4.89 -21.22 -14.43
N PHE A 66 -3.81 -21.74 -13.84
CA PHE A 66 -3.06 -22.86 -14.40
C PHE A 66 -3.89 -24.14 -14.51
N GLN A 67 -4.79 -24.41 -13.55
CA GLN A 67 -5.71 -25.54 -13.65
C GLN A 67 -6.76 -25.37 -14.75
N ALA A 68 -7.19 -24.14 -15.02
CA ALA A 68 -8.14 -23.81 -16.09
C ALA A 68 -7.46 -23.80 -17.46
N THR A 69 -6.21 -23.37 -17.54
CA THR A 69 -5.41 -23.33 -18.77
C THR A 69 -4.53 -24.58 -18.94
N ASP A 70 -4.83 -25.67 -18.24
CA ASP A 70 -4.11 -26.93 -18.39
C ASP A 70 -4.29 -27.44 -19.84
N LEU A 71 -3.17 -27.57 -20.56
CA LEU A 71 -3.16 -27.97 -21.98
C LEU A 71 -3.94 -29.26 -22.21
N LYS A 72 -3.89 -30.22 -21.28
CA LYS A 72 -4.60 -31.49 -21.44
C LYS A 72 -6.11 -31.31 -21.44
N LYS A 73 -6.64 -30.50 -20.52
CA LYS A 73 -8.07 -30.19 -20.46
C LYS A 73 -8.51 -29.35 -21.66
N LEU A 74 -7.68 -28.39 -22.07
CA LEU A 74 -7.92 -27.60 -23.28
C LEU A 74 -7.95 -28.46 -24.55
N GLU A 75 -7.08 -29.46 -24.66
CA GLU A 75 -7.05 -30.38 -25.80
C GLU A 75 -8.29 -31.29 -25.82
N GLU A 76 -8.76 -31.76 -24.66
CA GLU A 76 -10.01 -32.52 -24.55
C GLU A 76 -11.22 -31.69 -24.97
N VAL A 77 -11.35 -30.46 -24.45
CA VAL A 77 -12.43 -29.53 -24.83
C VAL A 77 -12.35 -29.13 -26.30
N ALA A 78 -11.14 -28.92 -26.84
CA ALA A 78 -10.94 -28.63 -28.24
C ALA A 78 -11.40 -29.79 -29.14
N LYS A 79 -11.10 -31.04 -28.76
CA LYS A 79 -11.58 -32.22 -29.48
C LYS A 79 -13.10 -32.37 -29.43
N GLU A 80 -13.73 -32.08 -28.28
CA GLU A 80 -15.19 -32.13 -28.13
C GLU A 80 -15.91 -31.11 -29.04
N HIS A 81 -15.30 -29.93 -29.23
CA HIS A 81 -15.86 -28.87 -30.06
C HIS A 81 -15.29 -28.81 -31.49
N PHE A 82 -14.55 -29.84 -31.93
CA PHE A 82 -13.90 -29.88 -33.25
C PHE A 82 -13.00 -28.66 -33.54
N LEU A 83 -12.41 -28.09 -32.50
CA LEU A 83 -11.47 -26.98 -32.59
C LEU A 83 -10.07 -27.50 -32.91
N ILE A 84 -9.37 -26.76 -33.77
CA ILE A 84 -8.02 -27.09 -34.23
C ILE A 84 -7.07 -26.03 -33.68
N LEU A 85 -5.92 -26.45 -33.16
CA LEU A 85 -4.89 -25.52 -32.68
C LEU A 85 -4.26 -24.81 -33.89
N ASP A 86 -4.43 -23.50 -33.96
CA ASP A 86 -3.73 -22.66 -34.94
C ASP A 86 -2.38 -22.23 -34.35
N GLU A 87 -1.28 -22.69 -34.96
CA GLU A 87 0.09 -22.36 -34.53
C GLU A 87 0.52 -20.95 -34.96
N ARG A 88 -0.20 -20.33 -35.92
CA ARG A 88 0.11 -18.98 -36.44
C ARG A 88 -1.16 -18.15 -36.61
N PRO A 89 -1.86 -17.84 -35.51
CA PRO A 89 -3.07 -17.04 -35.56
C PRO A 89 -2.77 -15.65 -36.11
N THR A 90 -3.48 -15.26 -37.16
CA THR A 90 -3.42 -13.90 -37.71
C THR A 90 -4.39 -13.03 -36.91
N TYR A 91 -3.87 -12.32 -35.91
CA TYR A 91 -4.69 -11.42 -35.09
C TYR A 91 -5.02 -10.14 -35.84
N LEU A 92 -6.29 -9.74 -35.83
CA LEU A 92 -6.73 -8.44 -36.34
C LEU A 92 -6.04 -7.32 -35.55
N HIS A 93 -5.11 -6.62 -36.21
CA HIS A 93 -4.54 -5.39 -35.70
C HIS A 93 -5.58 -4.28 -35.84
N ILE A 94 -6.34 -4.01 -34.78
CA ILE A 94 -7.19 -2.81 -34.70
C ILE A 94 -6.27 -1.63 -34.34
N GLY A 95 -5.38 -1.29 -35.27
CA GLY A 95 -4.53 -0.11 -35.27
C GLY A 95 -5.08 0.89 -36.28
N LYS A 96 -5.12 2.18 -35.88
CA LYS A 96 -5.63 3.32 -36.64
C LYS A 96 -5.37 3.21 -38.15
N LYS A 97 -6.43 3.47 -38.92
CA LYS A 97 -6.43 3.75 -40.35
C LYS A 97 -5.27 4.70 -40.69
N GLU A 98 -4.16 4.16 -41.19
CA GLU A 98 -3.15 4.97 -41.86
C GLU A 98 -3.72 5.37 -43.21
N GLU A 99 -4.25 6.59 -43.24
CA GLU A 99 -4.45 7.38 -44.43
C GLU A 99 -3.08 7.66 -45.04
N ASN A 100 -2.68 6.85 -46.03
CA ASN A 100 -1.83 7.29 -47.13
C ASN A 100 -2.04 6.39 -48.34
N SER A 101 -2.99 6.82 -49.17
CA SER A 101 -3.11 6.44 -50.55
C SER A 101 -1.88 6.86 -51.35
N THR A 102 -1.06 5.90 -51.78
CA THR A 102 -0.23 6.08 -52.98
C THR A 102 -0.12 4.74 -53.71
N PRO A 103 -0.73 4.56 -54.89
CA PRO A 103 -0.43 3.43 -55.76
C PRO A 103 0.81 3.78 -56.60
N ALA A 104 1.87 2.98 -56.49
CA ALA A 104 2.96 2.97 -57.46
C ALA A 104 3.42 1.51 -57.61
N LEU A 105 2.84 0.82 -58.59
CA LEU A 105 3.48 0.47 -59.86
C LEU A 105 4.21 -0.87 -59.78
N VAL A 106 3.53 -1.86 -60.37
CA VAL A 106 4.09 -3.08 -60.93
C VAL A 106 5.34 -2.75 -61.73
N ALA A 107 6.45 -3.42 -61.43
CA ALA A 107 7.55 -3.60 -62.36
C ALA A 107 7.84 -5.11 -62.44
N ASN A 108 7.83 -5.60 -63.67
CA ASN A 108 8.10 -6.98 -64.09
C ASN A 108 9.47 -7.48 -63.64
#